data_AF-F4CVV4-F1
#
_entry.id   AF-F4CVV4-F1
#
_cell.length_a   1.000
_cell.length_b   1.000
_cell.length_c   1.000
_cell.angle_alpha   90.00
_cell.angle_beta   90.00
_cell.angle_gamma   90.00
#
_symmetry.space_group_name_H-M   'P 1'
#
loop_
_entity.id
_entity.type
_entity.pdbx_description
1 polymer ?
#
loop_
_entity_poly.entity_id
_entity_poly.type
_entity_poly.pdbx_seq_one_letter_code
_entity_poly.pdbx_strand_id
1 'polypeptide(L)'
;MFLSAYHFDGDPTTLVPAYDRMQEGFPPDMFDLHACVVTGSGITVYDGCPSRADFERFAVSPEFRSGVAAAGLPQPRIQPLGEVHYAVAGKTVLR
;
A
#
# COMPACT_ATOMS: atom_id res chain seq x y z
N MET A 1 -15.31 -1.44 -4.11
CA MET A 1 -14.01 -1.42 -3.43
C MET A 1 -13.61 0.03 -3.27
N PHE A 2 -13.07 0.39 -2.12
CA PHE A 2 -12.62 1.73 -1.82
C PHE A 2 -11.11 1.81 -1.98
N LEU A 3 -10.64 2.73 -2.82
CA LEU A 3 -9.22 2.93 -3.10
C LEU A 3 -8.63 3.98 -2.16
N SER A 4 -7.43 3.70 -1.67
CA SER A 4 -6.60 4.63 -0.91
C SER A 4 -5.18 4.67 -1.47
N ALA A 5 -4.45 5.73 -1.12
CA ALA A 5 -3.04 5.87 -1.40
C ALA A 5 -2.25 6.03 -0.09
N TYR A 6 -1.13 5.31 0.00
CA TYR A 6 -0.16 5.39 1.08
C TYR A 6 1.14 5.95 0.51
N HIS A 7 1.44 7.20 0.82
CA HIS A 7 2.63 7.89 0.33
C HIS A 7 3.76 7.75 1.33
N PHE A 8 4.84 7.09 0.91
CA PHE A 8 6.09 6.99 1.65
C PHE A 8 7.13 7.86 0.95
N ASP A 9 7.47 9.00 1.55
CA ASP A 9 8.52 9.87 1.02
C ASP A 9 9.91 9.40 1.46
N GLY A 10 10.89 9.58 0.59
CA GLY A 10 12.29 9.26 0.86
C GLY A 10 13.00 8.70 -0.37
N ASP A 11 14.15 8.09 -0.14
CA ASP A 11 14.94 7.45 -1.20
C ASP A 11 14.28 6.13 -1.65
N PRO A 12 13.83 6.02 -2.92
CA PRO A 12 13.23 4.79 -3.44
C PRO A 12 14.12 3.55 -3.32
N THR A 13 15.44 3.71 -3.39
CA THR A 13 16.39 2.59 -3.28
C THR A 13 16.41 1.97 -1.89
N THR A 14 15.99 2.73 -0.87
CA THR A 14 15.82 2.25 0.50
C THR A 14 14.37 1.80 0.76
N LEU A 15 13.40 2.51 0.19
CA LEU A 15 11.98 2.27 0.41
C LEU A 15 11.47 1.00 -0.27
N VAL A 16 11.93 0.67 -1.49
CA VAL A 16 11.49 -0.53 -2.21
C VAL A 16 11.86 -1.81 -1.44
N PRO A 17 13.12 -2.03 -1.00
CA PRO A 17 13.44 -3.21 -0.19
C PRO A 17 12.70 -3.27 1.16
N ALA A 18 12.36 -2.11 1.74
CA ALA A 18 11.56 -2.05 2.96
C ALA A 18 10.10 -2.45 2.70
N TYR A 19 9.53 -1.96 1.61
CA TYR A 19 8.22 -2.40 1.14
C TYR A 19 8.19 -3.91 0.86
N ASP A 20 9.23 -4.48 0.21
CA ASP A 20 9.29 -5.91 -0.07
C ASP A 20 9.28 -6.74 1.22
N ARG A 21 10.03 -6.33 2.25
CA ARG A 21 9.97 -6.97 3.58
C ARG A 21 8.58 -6.88 4.22
N MET A 22 7.90 -5.73 4.09
CA MET A 22 6.54 -5.59 4.58
C MET A 22 5.61 -6.61 3.90
N GLN A 23 5.74 -6.76 2.58
CA GLN A 23 4.92 -7.65 1.76
C GLN A 23 5.16 -9.14 2.04
N GLU A 24 6.28 -9.54 2.62
CA GLU A 24 6.47 -10.93 3.10
C GLU A 24 5.40 -11.35 4.13
N GLY A 25 4.83 -10.39 4.86
CA GLY A 25 3.72 -10.61 5.80
C GLY A 25 2.32 -10.62 5.18
N PHE A 26 2.18 -10.30 3.89
CA PHE A 26 0.89 -10.19 3.20
C PHE A 26 0.89 -11.04 1.92
N PRO A 27 0.29 -12.24 1.94
CA PRO A 27 0.25 -13.08 0.75
C PRO A 27 -0.60 -12.45 -0.37
N PRO A 28 -0.26 -12.66 -1.67
CA PRO A 28 -0.88 -11.95 -2.79
C PRO A 28 -2.40 -12.13 -2.92
N ASP A 29 -2.94 -13.25 -2.46
CA ASP A 29 -4.36 -13.57 -2.46
C ASP A 29 -5.18 -12.78 -1.44
N MET A 30 -4.52 -12.04 -0.53
CA MET A 30 -5.18 -11.08 0.36
C MET A 30 -5.52 -9.75 -0.34
N PHE A 31 -5.02 -9.49 -1.54
CA PHE A 31 -5.20 -8.21 -2.22
C PHE A 31 -6.15 -8.32 -3.41
N ASP A 32 -7.26 -7.58 -3.36
CA ASP A 32 -8.17 -7.42 -4.51
C ASP A 32 -7.59 -6.48 -5.58
N LEU A 33 -6.94 -5.40 -5.14
CA LEU A 33 -6.23 -4.44 -5.98
C LEU A 33 -5.07 -3.85 -5.17
N HIS A 34 -3.83 -4.09 -5.62
CA HIS A 34 -2.64 -3.56 -4.95
C HIS A 34 -1.59 -3.16 -5.99
N ALA A 35 -1.08 -1.94 -5.88
CA ALA A 35 -0.04 -1.44 -6.77
C ALA A 35 0.95 -0.55 -6.01
N CYS A 36 2.21 -0.94 -5.98
CA CYS A 36 3.30 -0.08 -5.52
C CYS A 36 3.91 0.67 -6.72
N VAL A 37 3.84 1.99 -6.69
CA VAL A 37 4.37 2.88 -7.74
C VAL A 37 5.59 3.60 -7.20
N VAL A 38 6.74 3.39 -7.83
CA VAL A 38 7.99 4.07 -7.51
C VAL A 38 8.04 5.43 -8.21
N THR A 39 8.38 6.48 -7.48
CA THR A 39 8.55 7.84 -8.00
C THR A 39 9.95 8.36 -7.67
N GLY A 40 10.34 9.53 -8.20
CA GLY A 40 11.62 10.16 -7.85
C GLY A 40 11.71 10.63 -6.39
N SER A 41 10.59 10.69 -5.66
CA SER A 41 10.52 11.19 -4.28
C SER A 41 10.10 10.12 -3.26
N GLY A 42 9.94 8.87 -3.70
CA GLY A 42 9.62 7.74 -2.82
C GLY A 42 8.76 6.67 -3.50
N ILE A 43 7.81 6.12 -2.75
CA ILE A 43 6.84 5.15 -3.27
C ILE A 43 5.41 5.55 -2.87
N THR A 44 4.44 5.23 -3.73
CA THR A 44 3.01 5.31 -3.41
C THR A 44 2.39 3.93 -3.59
N VAL A 45 1.80 3.41 -2.52
CA VAL A 45 1.04 2.17 -2.57
C VAL A 45 -0.43 2.52 -2.73
N TYR A 46 -1.05 2.03 -3.80
CA TYR A 46 -2.48 2.06 -4.00
C TYR A 46 -3.06 0.73 -3.56
N ASP A 47 -4.02 0.77 -2.63
CA ASP A 47 -4.64 -0.43 -2.07
C ASP A 47 -6.16 -0.31 -2.12
N GLY A 48 -6.81 -1.37 -2.60
CA GLY A 48 -8.26 -1.50 -2.66
C GLY A 48 -8.76 -2.30 -1.47
N CYS A 49 -9.58 -1.67 -0.63
CA CYS A 49 -10.32 -2.36 0.44
C CYS A 49 -11.75 -2.71 -0.02
N PRO A 50 -12.42 -3.71 0.60
CA PRO A 50 -13.80 -4.06 0.25
C PRO A 50 -14.77 -2.88 0.34
N SER A 51 -14.62 -2.06 1.38
CA SER A 51 -15.43 -0.87 1.64
C SER A 51 -14.59 0.27 2.23
N ARG A 52 -15.17 1.48 2.25
CA ARG A 52 -14.60 2.63 2.99
C ARG A 52 -14.40 2.34 4.47
N ALA A 53 -15.35 1.65 5.10
CA ALA A 53 -15.26 1.32 6.53
C ALA A 53 -14.11 0.35 6.83
N ASP A 54 -13.84 -0.59 5.93
CA ASP A 54 -12.69 -1.49 6.05
C ASP A 54 -11.37 -0.73 5.93
N PHE A 55 -11.27 0.20 4.96
CA PHE A 55 -10.13 1.10 4.84
C PHE A 55 -9.92 1.92 6.12
N GLU A 56 -10.96 2.60 6.61
CA GLU A 56 -10.86 3.47 7.79
C GLU A 56 -10.42 2.70 9.03
N ARG A 57 -10.91 1.46 9.21
CA ARG A 57 -10.48 0.56 10.28
C ARG A 57 -9.03 0.11 10.11
N PHE A 58 -8.63 -0.30 8.90
CA PHE A 58 -7.29 -0.80 8.63
C PHE A 58 -6.22 0.29 8.72
N ALA A 59 -6.48 1.48 8.17
CA ALA A 59 -5.54 2.60 8.12
C ALA A 59 -5.10 3.08 9.51
N VAL A 60 -5.94 2.89 10.53
CA VAL A 60 -5.65 3.23 11.93
C VAL A 60 -5.34 2.01 12.80
N SER A 61 -5.21 0.83 12.20
CA SER A 61 -4.95 -0.40 12.96
C SER A 61 -3.52 -0.41 13.54
N PRO A 62 -3.34 -0.90 14.78
CA PRO A 62 -2.01 -1.16 15.33
C PRO A 62 -1.18 -2.10 14.46
N GLU A 63 -1.82 -3.11 13.88
CA GLU A 63 -1.20 -4.14 13.05
C GLU A 63 -0.53 -3.50 11.82
N PHE A 64 -1.23 -2.62 11.10
CA PHE A 64 -0.66 -1.89 9.97
C PHE A 64 0.54 -1.03 10.39
N ARG A 65 0.40 -0.24 11.47
CA ARG A 65 1.49 0.62 11.96
C ARG A 65 2.72 -0.17 12.40
N SER A 66 2.51 -1.29 13.07
CA SER A 66 3.58 -2.19 13.50
C SER A 66 4.25 -2.85 12.30
N GLY A 67 3.50 -3.27 11.29
CA GLY A 67 4.05 -3.81 10.03
C GLY A 67 4.93 -2.80 9.29
N VAL A 68 4.44 -1.56 9.12
CA VAL A 68 5.20 -0.45 8.53
C VAL A 68 6.51 -0.22 9.28
N ALA A 69 6.45 -0.11 10.61
CA ALA A 69 7.63 0.14 11.44
C ALA A 69 8.64 -1.04 11.41
N ALA A 70 8.14 -2.28 11.49
CA ALA A 70 8.98 -3.48 11.46
C ALA A 70 9.71 -3.65 10.13
N ALA A 71 9.09 -3.23 9.03
CA ALA A 71 9.69 -3.25 7.70
C ALA A 71 10.76 -2.16 7.51
N GLY A 72 10.81 -1.16 8.40
CA GLY A 72 11.71 -0.01 8.32
C GLY A 72 11.19 1.11 7.41
N LEU A 73 9.88 1.11 7.09
CA LEU A 73 9.25 2.18 6.33
C LEU A 73 8.92 3.38 7.24
N PRO A 74 8.98 4.62 6.72
CA PRO A 74 8.44 5.77 7.43
C PRO A 74 6.92 5.65 7.56
N GLN A 75 6.32 6.39 8.50
CA GLN A 75 4.87 6.47 8.56
C GLN A 75 4.34 7.14 7.27
N PRO A 76 3.41 6.49 6.54
CA PRO A 76 2.92 7.05 5.29
C PRO A 76 1.95 8.20 5.56
N ARG A 77 1.87 9.13 4.61
CA ARG A 77 0.69 9.98 4.49
C ARG A 77 -0.39 9.18 3.80
N ILE A 78 -1.52 8.98 4.48
CA ILE A 78 -2.63 8.19 3.97
C ILE A 78 -3.66 9.13 3.35
N GLN A 79 -4.02 8.87 2.10
CA GLN A 79 -5.01 9.64 1.35
C GLN A 79 -6.17 8.71 0.91
N PRO A 80 -7.39 8.88 1.45
CA PRO A 80 -8.57 8.24 0.86
C PRO A 80 -8.84 8.84 -0.53
N LEU A 81 -9.11 7.98 -1.53
CA LEU A 81 -9.36 8.43 -2.92
C LEU A 81 -10.84 8.32 -3.28
N GLY A 82 -11.46 7.14 -3.14
CA GLY A 82 -12.87 6.95 -3.46
C GLY A 82 -13.24 5.54 -3.90
N GLU A 83 -14.50 5.36 -4.31
CA GLU A 83 -14.98 4.09 -4.86
C GLU A 83 -14.42 3.86 -6.27
N VAL A 84 -13.86 2.68 -6.50
CA VAL A 84 -13.39 2.27 -7.82
C VAL A 84 -14.59 1.98 -8.70
N HIS A 85 -14.82 2.85 -9.69
CA HIS A 85 -15.87 2.64 -10.70
C HIS A 85 -15.52 1.53 -11.69
N TYR A 86 -14.24 1.44 -12.07
CA TYR A 86 -13.72 0.45 -13.02
C TYR A 86 -12.21 0.28 -12.82
N ALA A 87 -11.71 -0.96 -12.90
CA ALA A 87 -10.28 -1.25 -12.86
C ALA A 87 -9.94 -2.36 -13.85
N VAL A 88 -8.82 -2.21 -14.55
CA VAL A 88 -8.22 -3.24 -15.39
C VAL A 88 -6.73 -3.23 -15.15
N ALA A 89 -6.14 -4.40 -14.94
CA ALA A 89 -4.71 -4.61 -14.96
C ALA A 89 -4.38 -5.61 -16.06
N GLY A 90 -3.63 -5.19 -17.08
CA GLY A 90 -3.23 -6.05 -18.20
C GLY A 90 -2.13 -7.05 -17.86
N LYS A 91 -1.24 -6.69 -16.92
CA LYS A 91 -0.25 -7.51 -16.18
C LYS A 91 0.62 -6.59 -15.31
N THR A 92 0.80 -6.92 -14.03
CA THR A 92 2.01 -6.54 -13.26
C THR A 92 2.26 -7.55 -12.15
N VAL A 93 3.40 -8.25 -12.22
CA VAL A 93 4.14 -8.87 -11.10
C VAL A 93 5.57 -8.99 -11.61
N LEU A 94 6.56 -8.45 -10.90
CA LEU A 94 7.85 -9.09 -10.67
C LEU A 94 8.49 -8.39 -9.46
N ARG A 95 8.97 -9.20 -8.52
CA ARG A 95 9.68 -8.78 -7.31
C ARG A 95 11.10 -8.39 -7.66
#